data_AF-A0A7X2H9J5-F1
#
_entry.id   AF-A0A7X2H9J5-F1
#
_cell.length_a   1.000
_cell.length_b   1.000
_cell.length_c   1.000
_cell.angle_alpha   90.00
_cell.angle_beta   90.00
_cell.angle_gamma   90.00
#
_symmetry.space_group_name_H-M   'P 1'
#
loop_
_entity.id
_entity.type
_entity.pdbx_description
1 polymer ?
#
loop_
_entity_poly.entity_id
_entity_poly.type
_entity_poly.pdbx_seq_one_letter_code
_entity_poly.pdbx_strand_id
1 'polypeptide(L)' 'MSTDDHRDKIEQARRELNRLALEFGMSDSRVLRQSIKLDALINEYIDVSTDKDSQLF' A
#
# COMPACT_ATOMS: atom_id res chain seq x y z
N MET A 1 15.33 -0.26 10.29
CA MET A 1 14.48 0.64 9.48
C MET A 1 13.07 0.55 10.01
N SER A 2 12.49 1.68 10.41
CA SER A 2 11.23 1.75 11.13
C SER A 2 10.08 1.29 10.23
N THR A 3 9.23 0.39 10.75
CA THR A 3 7.97 -0.02 10.12
C THR A 3 7.05 1.17 9.85
N ASP A 4 7.24 2.27 10.58
CA ASP A 4 6.52 3.54 10.43
C ASP A 4 6.65 4.15 9.01
N ASP A 5 7.84 4.14 8.42
CA ASP A 5 8.10 4.67 7.07
C ASP A 5 7.37 3.91 5.96
N HIS A 6 7.14 2.61 6.16
CA HIS A 6 6.44 1.78 5.15
C HIS A 6 4.93 2.04 5.21
N ARG A 7 4.40 2.20 6.42
CA ARG A 7 3.00 2.53 6.64
C ARG A 7 2.65 3.90 6.06
N ASP A 8 3.54 4.88 6.23
CA ASP A 8 3.35 6.23 5.67
C ASP A 8 3.37 6.21 4.13
N LYS A 9 4.29 5.46 3.51
CA LYS A 9 4.34 5.27 2.05
C LYS A 9 3.08 4.61 1.50
N ILE A 10 2.51 3.65 2.22
CA ILE A 10 1.23 3.01 1.86
C ILE A 10 0.09 4.01 1.97
N GLU A 11 0.01 4.79 3.05
CA GLU A 11 -1.06 5.78 3.21
C GLU A 11 -0.99 6.87 2.13
N GLN A 12 0.21 7.32 1.77
CA GLN A 12 0.41 8.27 0.67
C GLN A 12 -0.03 7.69 -0.67
N ALA A 13 0.43 6.48 -1.02
CA ALA A 13 0.05 5.81 -2.26
C ALA A 13 -1.47 5.52 -2.31
N ARG A 14 -2.09 5.24 -1.16
CA ARG A 14 -3.55 5.04 -1.04
C ARG A 14 -4.33 6.33 -1.25
N ARG A 15 -3.88 7.46 -0.68
CA ARG A 15 -4.49 8.78 -0.94
C ARG A 15 -4.37 9.17 -2.41
N GLU A 16 -3.23 8.92 -3.02
CA GLU A 16 -3.01 9.23 -4.43
C GLU A 16 -3.90 8.38 -5.34
N LEU A 17 -4.01 7.08 -5.05
CA LEU A 17 -4.95 6.20 -5.73
C LEU A 17 -6.40 6.65 -5.57
N ASN A 18 -6.80 7.03 -4.35
CA ASN A 18 -8.15 7.52 -4.08
C ASN A 18 -8.45 8.80 -4.87
N ARG A 19 -7.48 9.72 -4.96
CA ARG A 19 -7.59 10.94 -5.76
C ARG A 19 -7.73 10.62 -7.25
N LEU A 20 -6.91 9.73 -7.79
CA LEU A 20 -6.99 9.29 -9.18
C LEU A 20 -8.30 8.55 -9.46
N ALA A 21 -8.79 7.74 -8.52
CA ALA A 21 -10.07 7.04 -8.64
C ALA A 21 -11.26 8.01 -8.60
N LEU A 22 -11.15 9.12 -7.86
CA LEU A 22 -12.17 10.17 -7.82
C LEU A 22 -12.17 10.99 -9.12
N GLU A 23 -11.00 11.23 -9.71
CA GLU A 23 -10.82 12.10 -10.88
C GLU A 23 -11.04 11.36 -12.22
N PHE A 24 -10.56 10.12 -12.33
CA PHE A 24 -10.61 9.32 -13.56
C PHE A 24 -11.49 8.06 -13.47
N GLY A 25 -11.87 7.64 -12.26
CA GLY A 25 -12.62 6.41 -12.01
C GLY A 25 -11.72 5.20 -11.73
N MET A 26 -12.26 4.24 -10.96
CA MET A 26 -11.58 2.97 -10.59
C MET A 26 -11.08 2.16 -11.79
N SER A 27 -11.68 2.36 -12.96
CA SER A 27 -11.38 1.62 -14.19
C SER A 27 -10.25 2.22 -15.03
N ASP A 28 -9.72 3.39 -14.66
CA ASP A 28 -8.61 4.02 -15.38
C ASP A 28 -7.32 3.19 -15.19
N SER A 29 -6.59 2.99 -16.28
CA SER A 29 -5.37 2.17 -16.29
C SER A 29 -4.30 2.71 -15.34
N ARG A 30 -4.29 4.03 -15.06
CA ARG A 30 -3.40 4.64 -14.07
C ARG A 30 -3.80 4.27 -12.66
N VAL A 31 -5.10 4.28 -12.34
CA VAL A 31 -5.62 3.85 -11.03
C VAL A 31 -5.33 2.38 -10.79
N LEU A 32 -5.58 1.52 -11.78
CA LEU A 32 -5.30 0.09 -11.70
C LEU A 32 -3.80 -0.18 -11.47
N ARG A 33 -2.92 0.51 -12.21
CA ARG A 33 -1.47 0.37 -12.04
C ARG A 33 -0.99 0.89 -10.69
N GLN A 34 -1.57 2.00 -10.21
CA GLN A 34 -1.33 2.52 -8.86
C GLN A 34 -1.80 1.50 -7.81
N SER A 35 -2.94 0.83 -8.04
CA SER A 35 -3.51 -0.17 -7.12
C SER A 35 -2.61 -1.35 -6.96
N ILE A 36 -2.10 -1.90 -8.05
CA ILE A 36 -1.17 -3.04 -8.01
C ILE A 36 0.11 -2.67 -7.25
N LYS A 37 0.63 -1.45 -7.45
CA LYS A 37 1.80 -0.95 -6.70
C LYS A 37 1.51 -0.81 -5.21
N LEU A 38 0.35 -0.25 -4.86
CA LEU A 38 -0.07 -0.09 -3.49
C LEU A 38 -0.25 -1.44 -2.81
N ASP A 39 -0.89 -2.40 -3.49
CA ASP A 39 -1.11 -3.76 -3.00
C ASP A 39 0.22 -4.48 -2.73
N ALA A 40 1.20 -4.34 -3.62
CA ALA A 40 2.54 -4.89 -3.42
C ALA A 40 3.26 -4.27 -2.21
N LEU A 41 3.17 -2.94 -2.03
CA LEU A 41 3.74 -2.25 -0.87
C LEU A 41 3.04 -2.67 0.44
N ILE A 42 1.72 -2.84 0.39
CA ILE A 42 0.93 -3.34 1.52
C ILE A 42 1.35 -4.77 1.87
N ASN A 43 1.45 -5.66 0.89
CA ASN A 43 1.88 -7.03 1.13
C ASN A 43 3.30 -7.09 1.69
N GLU A 44 4.23 -6.29 1.18
CA GLU A 44 5.60 -6.22 1.72
C GLU A 44 5.61 -5.70 3.17
N TYR A 45 4.78 -4.70 3.48
CA TYR A 45 4.62 -4.22 4.86
C TYR A 45 3.97 -5.26 5.77
N ILE A 46 2.95 -5.96 5.29
CA ILE A 46 2.28 -7.04 6.01
C ILE A 46 3.30 -8.14 6.28
N ASP A 47 4.04 -8.61 5.29
CA ASP A 47 5.07 -9.64 5.41
C ASP A 47 6.15 -9.25 6.44
N VAL A 48 6.67 -8.03 6.36
CA VAL A 48 7.64 -7.49 7.35
C VAL A 48 7.03 -7.34 8.75
N SER A 49 5.72 -7.08 8.85
CA SER A 49 5.01 -6.96 10.12
C SER A 49 4.61 -8.33 10.69
N THR A 50 4.30 -9.32 9.86
CA THR A 50 3.94 -10.68 10.27
C THR A 50 5.15 -11.48 10.72
N ASP A 51 6.34 -11.20 10.17
CA ASP A 51 7.62 -11.76 10.62
C ASP A 51 7.93 -11.35 12.08
N LYS A 52 7.50 -10.15 12.50
CA LYS A 52 7.59 -9.70 13.90
C LYS A 52 6.54 -10.34 14.83
N ASP A 53 5.41 -10.78 14.31
CA ASP A 53 4.37 -11.46 15.08
C ASP A 53 4.62 -12.98 15.21
N SER A 54 5.40 -13.58 14.31
CA SER A 54 5.79 -15.01 14.37
C SER A 54 6.86 -15.34 15.41
N GLN A 55 7.44 -14.35 16.11
CA GLN A 55 8.30 -14.59 17.27
C GLN A 55 7.54 -14.64 18.62
N LEU A 56 6.20 -14.64 18.59
CA LEU A 56 5.36 -14.73 19.79
C LEU A 56 4.59 -16.06 19.89
N PHE A 57 5.28 -17.20 19.72
CA PHE A 57 4.80 -18.52 20.15
C PHE A 57 5.92 -19.37 20.73
#